data_AF-A0A1F9ZKP6-F1
#
_entry.id   AF-A0A1F9ZKP6-F1
#
_cell.length_a   1.000
_cell.length_b   1.000
_cell.length_c   1.000
_cell.angle_alpha   90.00
_cell.angle_beta   90.00
_cell.angle_gamma   90.00
#
_symmetry.space_group_name_H-M   'P 1'
#
loop_
_entity.id
_entity.type
_entity.pdbx_description
1 polymer ?
#
loop_
_entity_poly.entity_id
_entity_poly.type
_entity_poly.pdbx_seq_one_letter_code
_entity_poly.pdbx_strand_id
1 'polypeptide(L)' 'MTPNKDFALLVGKAFLQETHQGHRDAAIAFGRAFLLALGKQGIDEAPHAPPMHHKHHAENPVHA' A
#
# COMPACT_ATOMS: atom_id res chain seq x y z
N MET A 1 7.60 -3.33 -17.53
CA MET A 1 8.04 -1.97 -17.15
C MET A 1 9.14 -2.11 -16.12
N THR A 2 10.35 -1.63 -16.41
CA THR A 2 11.43 -1.56 -15.42
C THR A 2 11.11 -0.45 -14.41
N PRO A 3 11.23 -0.70 -13.09
CA PRO A 3 10.99 0.34 -12.09
C PRO A 3 12.00 1.48 -12.27
N ASN A 4 11.50 2.70 -12.43
CA ASN A 4 12.33 3.89 -12.61
C ASN A 4 12.90 4.31 -11.24
N LYS A 5 14.12 3.85 -10.95
CA LYS A 5 14.80 4.09 -9.67
C LYS A 5 15.02 5.57 -9.40
N ASP A 6 15.29 6.37 -10.43
CA ASP A 6 15.52 7.81 -10.29
C ASP A 6 14.23 8.53 -9.90
N PHE A 7 13.11 8.14 -10.50
CA PHE A 7 11.79 8.63 -10.11
C PHE A 7 11.44 8.24 -8.67
N ALA A 8 11.69 6.98 -8.27
CA ALA A 8 11.46 6.55 -6.89
C ALA A 8 12.31 7.34 -5.88
N LEU A 9 13.58 7.61 -6.19
CA LEU A 9 14.44 8.42 -5.34
C LEU A 9 13.96 9.88 -5.23
N LEU A 10 13.53 10.48 -6.35
CA LEU A 10 13.01 11.84 -6.37
C LEU A 10 11.75 11.96 -5.49
N VAL A 11 10.79 11.07 -5.70
CA VAL A 11 9.53 11.07 -4.96
C VAL A 11 9.74 10.75 -3.48
N GLY A 12 10.66 9.84 -3.14
CA GLY A 12 11.01 9.54 -1.75
C GLY A 12 11.62 10.74 -1.01
N LYS A 13 12.45 11.55 -1.69
CA LYS A 13 12.98 12.80 -1.11
C LYS A 13 11.88 13.82 -0.88
N ALA A 14 10.98 14.01 -1.85
CA ALA A 14 9.83 14.91 -1.70
C ALA A 14 8.93 14.49 -0.54
N PHE A 15 8.63 13.19 -0.40
CA PHE A 15 7.88 12.64 0.74
C PHE A 15 8.50 13.02 2.10
N LEU A 16 9.81 12.83 2.26
CA LEU A 16 10.50 13.16 3.52
C LEU A 16 10.47 14.66 3.81
N GLN A 17 10.63 15.49 2.77
CA GLN A 17 10.55 16.95 2.91
C GLN A 17 9.16 17.40 3.36
N GLU A 18 8.11 16.93 2.70
CA GLU A 18 6.73 17.31 3.06
C GLU A 18 6.35 16.80 4.46
N THR A 19 6.84 15.62 4.85
CA THR A 19 6.65 15.08 6.20
C THR A 19 7.32 15.97 7.25
N HIS A 20 8.53 16.45 6.96
CA HIS A 20 9.26 17.35 7.85
C HIS A 20 8.57 18.73 7.99
N GLN A 21 7.97 19.24 6.91
CA GLN A 21 7.20 20.48 6.90
C GLN A 21 5.78 20.33 7.50
N GLY A 22 5.35 19.10 7.82
CA GLY A 22 4.02 18.82 8.35
C GLY A 22 2.90 18.85 7.30
N HIS A 23 3.24 18.87 6.01
CA HIS A 23 2.27 18.85 4.90
C HIS A 23 1.73 17.44 4.67
N ARG A 24 0.81 17.01 5.54
CA ARG A 24 0.33 15.63 5.62
C ARG A 24 -0.26 15.12 4.30
N ASP A 25 -1.09 15.90 3.63
CA ASP A 25 -1.73 15.50 2.37
C ASP A 25 -0.71 15.35 1.23
N ALA A 26 0.26 16.27 1.15
CA ALA A 26 1.33 16.21 0.17
C ALA A 26 2.25 15.00 0.42
N ALA A 27 2.59 14.72 1.67
CA ALA A 27 3.32 13.52 2.06
C ALA A 27 2.56 12.23 1.68
N ILE A 28 1.25 12.16 1.90
CA ILE A 28 0.44 11.01 1.48
C ILE A 28 0.50 10.83 -0.05
N ALA A 29 0.36 11.91 -0.82
CA ALA A 29 0.44 11.86 -2.27
C ALA A 29 1.80 11.35 -2.78
N PHE A 30 2.90 11.88 -2.22
CA PHE A 30 4.25 11.40 -2.56
C PHE A 30 4.49 9.97 -2.11
N GLY A 31 3.99 9.55 -0.94
CA GLY A 31 4.07 8.17 -0.48
C GLY A 31 3.37 7.20 -1.44
N ARG A 32 2.19 7.56 -1.96
CA ARG A 32 1.47 6.77 -2.98
C ARG A 32 2.26 6.69 -4.28
N ALA A 33 2.77 7.82 -4.78
CA ALA A 33 3.59 7.86 -5.99
C ALA A 33 4.89 7.05 -5.86
N PHE A 34 5.50 7.03 -4.67
CA PHE A 34 6.69 6.22 -4.38
C PHE A 34 6.39 4.71 -4.47
N LEU A 35 5.28 4.27 -3.88
CA LEU A 35 4.86 2.88 -3.95
C LEU A 35 4.58 2.46 -5.39
N LEU A 36 3.87 3.29 -6.16
CA LEU A 36 3.60 3.04 -7.58
C LEU A 36 4.90 2.95 -8.40
N ALA A 37 5.89 3.79 -8.11
CA ALA A 37 7.22 3.75 -8.76
C ALA A 37 7.95 2.41 -8.53
N LEU A 38 7.71 1.76 -7.39
CA LEU A 38 8.23 0.44 -7.05
C LEU A 38 7.36 -0.71 -7.57
N GLY A 39 6.29 -0.41 -8.32
CA GLY A 39 5.30 -1.41 -8.75
C GLY A 39 4.45 -1.96 -7.60
N LYS A 40 4.31 -1.20 -6.51
CA LYS A 40 3.50 -1.57 -5.35
C LYS A 40 2.24 -0.70 -5.32
N GLN A 41 1.09 -1.32 -5.05
CA GLN A 41 -0.14 -0.59 -4.79
C GLN A 41 -0.13 -0.22 -3.31
N GLY A 42 -0.17 1.07 -3.00
CA GLY A 42 -0.32 1.52 -1.62
C GLY A 42 -1.66 1.08 -1.04
N ILE A 43 -1.78 1.09 0.29
CA ILE A 43 -3.06 0.90 0.97
C ILE A 43 -3.99 2.03 0.53
N ASP A 44 -4.97 1.68 -0.29
CA ASP A 44 -6.05 2.57 -0.69
C ASP A 44 -6.90 2.83 0.55
N GLU A 45 -6.89 4.06 1.07
CA GLU A 45 -7.92 4.50 2.01
C GLU A 45 -9.23 4.66 1.23
N ALA A 46 -9.83 3.54 0.87
CA ALA A 46 -11.23 3.36 0.55
C ALA A 46 -11.76 2.24 1.47
N PRO A 47 -13.01 2.33 1.96
CA PRO A 47 -13.51 1.58 3.12
C PRO A 47 -13.81 0.13 2.75
N HIS A 48 -12.78 -0.67 2.51
CA HIS A 48 -12.94 -2.09 2.28
C HIS A 48 -11.95 -2.84 3.16
N ALA A 49 -12.45 -3.16 4.36
CA ALA A 49 -12.03 -4.35 5.07
C ALA A 49 -11.83 -5.49 4.04
N PRO A 50 -10.74 -6.26 4.13
CA PRO A 50 -10.57 -7.41 3.27
C PRO A 50 -11.79 -8.34 3.46
N PRO A 51 -12.35 -8.93 2.40
CA PRO A 51 -13.32 -9.99 2.58
C PRO A 51 -12.63 -11.06 3.44
N MET A 52 -13.21 -11.32 4.62
CA MET A 52 -12.85 -12.46 5.44
C MET A 52 -12.75 -13.68 4.53
N HIS A 53 -11.53 -14.19 4.32
CA HIS A 53 -11.35 -15.58 3.95
C HIS A 53 -11.89 -16.40 5.13
N HIS A 54 -13.21 -16.60 5.16
CA HIS A 54 -13.82 -17.70 5.87
C HIS A 54 -13.19 -18.96 5.27
N LYS A 55 -12.13 -19.44 5.91
CA LYS A 55 -11.76 -20.85 5.85
C LYS A 55 -13.04 -21.58 6.25
N HIS A 56 -13.73 -22.14 5.26
CA HIS A 56 -14.61 -23.27 5.48
C HIS A 56 -13.74 -24.32 6.14
N HIS A 57 -13.87 -24.43 7.47
CA HIS A 57 -13.46 -25.59 8.21
C HIS A 57 -14.29 -26.71 7.59
N ALA A 58 -13.69 -27.49 6.69
CA ALA A 58 -14.27 -28.75 6.28
C ALA A 58 -14.34 -29.61 7.55
N GLU A 59 -15.50 -29.53 8.19
CA GLU A 59 -15.96 -30.45 9.21
C GLU A 59 -15.75 -31.88 8.67
N ASN A 60 -14.85 -32.58 9.34
CA ASN A 60 -14.51 -33.96 9.11
C ASN A 60 -15.66 -34.80 9.69
N PRO A 61 -16.47 -35.52 8.90
CA PRO A 61 -17.49 -36.38 9.46
C PRO A 61 -16.84 -37.69 9.92
N VAL A 62 -16.55 -37.79 11.22
CA VAL A 62 -16.40 -39.07 11.89
C VAL A 62 -17.65 -39.35 12.73
N HIS A 63 -18.20 -40.54 12.53
CA HIS A 63 -19.27 -41.24 13.26
C HIS A 63 -20.74 -41.02 12.82
N ALA A 64 -21.27 -42.03 12.11
CA ALA A 64 -22.27 -42.95 12.67
C ALA A 64 -22.07 -44.35 12.04
#